data_AF-A0A4U0SPC7-F1
#
_entry.id   AF-A0A4U0SPC7-F1
#
_cell.length_a   1.000
_cell.length_b   1.000
_cell.length_c   1.000
_cell.angle_alpha   90.00
_cell.angle_beta   90.00
_cell.angle_gamma   90.00
#
_symmetry.space_group_name_H-M   'P 1'
#
loop_
_entity.id
_entity.type
_entity.pdbx_description
1 polymer ?
#
loop_
_entity_poly.entity_id
_entity_poly.type
_entity_poly.pdbx_seq_one_letter_code
_entity_poly.pdbx_strand_id
1 'polypeptide(L)'
;MVSTTTPASAPGEDPAPRPKRRTFPADYMLGIVAEYDAAPAGEKGAILRRERLYHSHIIEWRQAREAGALVALADRRTSAVRPKQAAEQAELERLRKKVTRLEKENAKKDAALAVLGKAQRSWLGTALRERGLKHAVDPVVDEAFTGLESELGTTAACRLTGGEAQHDSGLAEVPAAGLELATSRDRESCSPQRVRARSHRAWSPGA
;
A
#
# COMPACT_ATOMS: atom_id res chain seq x y z
N MET A 1 35.66 -17.80 -80.58
CA MET A 1 34.64 -17.50 -79.56
C MET A 1 33.57 -18.58 -79.67
N VAL A 2 33.52 -19.51 -78.72
CA VAL A 2 32.41 -20.47 -78.61
C VAL A 2 32.02 -20.54 -77.15
N SER A 3 30.91 -19.88 -76.82
CA SER A 3 30.21 -20.00 -75.55
C SER A 3 29.55 -21.37 -75.51
N THR A 4 29.84 -22.18 -74.50
CA THR A 4 29.02 -23.36 -74.17
C THR A 4 28.25 -23.06 -72.89
N THR A 5 26.94 -22.98 -73.08
CA THR A 5 25.91 -22.76 -72.07
C THR A 5 25.77 -24.00 -71.18
N THR A 6 25.91 -23.79 -69.87
CA THR A 6 25.56 -24.70 -68.79
C THR A 6 24.08 -25.13 -68.89
N PRO A 7 23.75 -26.44 -68.89
CA PRO A 7 22.35 -26.85 -68.83
C PRO A 7 21.81 -26.67 -67.41
N ALA A 8 20.61 -26.10 -67.33
CA ALA A 8 19.85 -25.94 -66.09
C ALA A 8 19.47 -27.30 -65.50
N SER A 9 19.83 -27.54 -64.24
CA SER A 9 19.43 -28.72 -63.47
C SER A 9 18.01 -28.55 -62.92
N ALA A 10 17.20 -29.61 -63.02
CA ALA A 10 15.85 -29.73 -62.52
C ALA A 10 15.80 -29.81 -60.97
N PRO A 11 14.65 -29.49 -60.32
CA PRO A 11 14.55 -29.46 -58.86
C PRO A 11 14.20 -30.84 -58.32
N GLY A 12 15.18 -31.54 -57.77
CA GLY A 12 15.00 -32.86 -57.17
C GLY A 12 16.21 -33.27 -56.35
N GLU A 13 16.74 -32.33 -55.58
CA GLU A 13 17.97 -32.51 -54.82
C GLU A 13 17.58 -32.60 -53.33
N ASP A 14 17.76 -33.77 -52.73
CA ASP A 14 17.78 -33.89 -51.27
C ASP A 14 19.11 -33.27 -50.80
N PRO A 15 19.09 -32.04 -50.25
CA PRO A 15 20.33 -31.34 -49.97
C PRO A 15 20.91 -31.95 -48.70
N ALA A 16 22.07 -32.60 -48.82
CA ALA A 16 22.84 -33.10 -47.69
C ALA A 16 22.82 -32.12 -46.50
N PRO A 17 22.70 -32.62 -45.25
CA PRO A 17 22.48 -31.77 -44.09
C PRO A 17 23.59 -30.72 -43.97
N ARG A 18 23.17 -29.45 -43.84
CA ARG A 18 24.10 -28.31 -43.77
C ARG A 18 25.14 -28.54 -42.66
N PRO A 19 26.43 -28.32 -42.92
CA PRO A 19 27.48 -28.53 -41.93
C PRO A 19 27.25 -27.65 -40.72
N LYS A 20 27.07 -28.27 -39.54
CA LYS A 20 26.84 -27.56 -38.29
C LYS A 20 28.16 -27.14 -37.66
N ARG A 21 28.43 -25.83 -37.63
CA ARG A 21 29.59 -25.27 -36.93
C ARG A 21 29.42 -25.48 -35.42
N ARG A 22 30.51 -25.87 -34.74
CA ARG A 22 30.53 -26.00 -33.27
C ARG A 22 30.44 -24.61 -32.65
N THR A 23 29.61 -24.45 -31.63
CA THR A 23 29.51 -23.23 -30.81
C THR A 23 30.01 -23.55 -29.40
N PHE A 24 30.91 -22.72 -28.88
CA PHE A 24 31.47 -22.91 -27.55
C PHE A 24 30.54 -22.27 -26.50
N PRO A 25 30.15 -22.99 -25.42
CA PRO A 25 29.47 -22.36 -24.29
C PRO A 25 30.47 -21.52 -23.47
N ALA A 26 29.95 -20.51 -22.75
CA ALA A 26 30.78 -19.62 -21.91
C ALA A 26 31.58 -20.40 -20.86
N ASP A 27 30.96 -21.38 -20.19
CA ASP A 27 31.59 -22.20 -19.16
C ASP A 27 32.79 -22.98 -19.69
N TYR A 28 32.68 -23.51 -20.91
CA TYR A 28 33.79 -24.18 -21.59
C TYR A 28 34.92 -23.21 -21.94
N MET A 29 34.59 -22.02 -22.46
CA MET A 29 35.61 -21.00 -22.75
C MET A 29 36.36 -20.58 -21.49
N LEU A 30 35.65 -20.37 -20.37
CA LEU A 30 36.26 -19.99 -19.09
C LEU A 30 37.14 -21.11 -18.52
N GLY A 31 36.68 -22.36 -18.58
CA GLY A 31 37.45 -23.52 -18.12
C GLY A 31 38.76 -23.68 -18.90
N ILE A 32 38.71 -23.59 -20.23
CA ILE A 32 39.90 -23.70 -21.09
C ILE A 32 40.86 -22.52 -20.87
N VAL A 33 40.35 -21.30 -20.70
CA VAL A 33 41.20 -20.14 -20.42
C VAL A 33 41.89 -20.28 -19.05
N ALA A 34 41.17 -20.77 -18.03
CA ALA A 34 41.75 -21.01 -16.70
C ALA A 34 42.83 -22.12 -16.74
N GLU A 35 42.58 -23.20 -17.46
CA GLU A 35 43.54 -24.29 -17.65
C GLU A 35 44.78 -23.81 -18.43
N TYR A 36 44.59 -22.99 -19.47
CA TYR A 36 45.68 -22.39 -20.23
C TYR A 36 46.53 -21.40 -19.41
N ASP A 37 45.89 -20.61 -18.55
CA ASP A 37 46.57 -19.66 -17.66
C ASP A 37 47.37 -20.39 -16.56
N ALA A 38 46.87 -21.54 -16.07
CA ALA A 38 47.52 -22.36 -15.05
C ALA A 38 48.69 -23.23 -15.58
N ALA A 39 48.72 -23.55 -16.87
CA ALA A 39 49.70 -24.46 -17.45
C ALA A 39 51.12 -23.85 -17.56
N PRO A 40 52.19 -24.63 -17.30
CA PRO A 40 53.57 -24.20 -17.46
C PRO A 40 53.99 -24.04 -18.93
N ALA A 41 55.09 -23.31 -19.17
CA ALA A 41 55.62 -23.10 -20.52
C ALA A 41 56.05 -24.43 -21.15
N GLY A 42 55.38 -24.84 -22.23
CA GLY A 42 55.59 -26.11 -22.94
C GLY A 42 54.34 -26.98 -23.03
N GLU A 43 53.50 -26.98 -21.99
CA GLU A 43 52.28 -27.79 -21.94
C GLU A 43 51.06 -27.08 -22.54
N LYS A 44 51.11 -25.75 -22.67
CA LYS A 44 50.07 -24.93 -23.31
C LYS A 44 49.70 -25.42 -24.71
N GLY A 45 50.70 -25.85 -25.48
CA GLY A 45 50.47 -26.41 -26.83
C GLY A 45 49.83 -27.80 -26.81
N ALA A 46 49.97 -28.57 -25.73
CA ALA A 46 49.31 -29.87 -25.59
C ALA A 46 47.80 -29.71 -25.38
N ILE A 47 47.39 -28.74 -24.55
CA ILE A 47 45.99 -28.38 -24.31
C ILE A 47 45.32 -27.96 -25.62
N LEU A 48 45.95 -27.05 -26.38
CA LEU A 48 45.42 -26.58 -27.66
C LEU A 48 45.22 -27.71 -28.69
N ARG A 49 46.12 -28.70 -28.73
CA ARG A 49 46.00 -29.85 -29.64
C ARG A 49 44.91 -30.82 -29.22
N ARG A 50 44.73 -31.07 -27.91
CA ARG A 50 43.66 -31.91 -27.36
C ARG A 50 42.29 -31.36 -27.70
N GLU A 51 42.12 -30.05 -27.50
CA GLU A 51 40.84 -29.37 -27.73
C GLU A 51 40.62 -28.91 -29.19
N ARG A 52 41.64 -29.08 -30.05
CA ARG A 52 41.68 -28.58 -31.44
C ARG A 52 41.42 -27.08 -31.54
N LEU A 53 42.02 -26.32 -30.61
CA LEU A 53 41.89 -24.87 -30.54
C LEU A 53 43.14 -24.18 -31.09
N TYR A 54 42.94 -23.03 -31.72
CA TYR A 54 44.02 -22.15 -32.16
C TYR A 54 44.32 -21.09 -31.11
N HIS A 55 45.55 -20.60 -31.07
CA HIS A 55 46.00 -19.58 -30.12
C HIS A 55 45.15 -18.29 -30.17
N SER A 56 44.61 -17.94 -31.35
CA SER A 56 43.69 -16.80 -31.52
C SER A 56 42.45 -16.89 -30.62
N HIS A 57 41.86 -18.09 -30.49
CA HIS A 57 40.68 -18.30 -29.66
C HIS A 57 40.97 -17.99 -28.19
N ILE A 58 42.14 -18.38 -27.69
CA ILE A 58 42.52 -18.10 -26.30
C ILE A 58 42.71 -16.61 -26.07
N ILE A 59 43.34 -15.89 -27.01
CA ILE A 59 43.50 -14.43 -26.90
C ILE A 59 42.13 -13.76 -26.89
N GLU A 60 41.25 -14.11 -27.82
CA GLU A 60 39.90 -13.58 -27.92
C GLU A 60 39.09 -13.86 -26.65
N TRP A 61 39.17 -15.08 -26.11
CA TRP A 61 38.44 -15.46 -24.90
C TRP A 61 39.00 -14.82 -23.65
N ARG A 62 40.31 -14.58 -23.58
CA ARG A 62 40.92 -13.77 -22.50
C ARG A 62 40.40 -12.35 -22.55
N GLN A 63 40.40 -11.71 -23.71
CA GLN A 63 39.83 -10.36 -23.86
C GLN A 63 38.34 -10.33 -23.51
N ALA A 64 37.57 -11.33 -23.95
CA ALA A 64 36.15 -11.44 -23.64
C ALA A 64 35.89 -11.74 -22.15
N ARG A 65 36.82 -12.39 -21.44
CA ARG A 65 36.78 -12.57 -19.98
C ARG A 65 37.03 -11.25 -19.26
N GLU A 66 38.11 -10.56 -19.60
CA GLU A 66 38.46 -9.27 -18.99
C GLU A 66 37.39 -8.20 -19.27
N ALA A 67 36.75 -8.23 -20.45
CA ALA A 67 35.63 -7.36 -20.79
C ALA A 67 34.29 -7.79 -20.13
N GLY A 68 34.27 -8.87 -19.34
CA GLY A 68 33.06 -9.41 -18.71
C GLY A 68 32.03 -10.02 -19.69
N ALA A 69 32.33 -10.05 -20.99
CA ALA A 69 31.43 -10.52 -22.04
C ALA A 69 31.12 -12.02 -21.92
N LEU A 70 32.07 -12.84 -21.47
CA LEU A 70 31.84 -14.27 -21.24
C LEU A 70 30.91 -14.54 -20.05
N VAL A 71 31.02 -13.76 -18.98
CA VAL A 71 30.13 -13.86 -17.81
C VAL A 71 28.72 -13.40 -18.18
N ALA A 72 28.59 -12.32 -18.97
CA ALA A 72 27.31 -11.86 -19.48
C ALA A 72 26.67 -12.87 -20.46
N LEU A 73 27.47 -13.60 -21.24
CA LEU A 73 26.98 -14.68 -22.12
C LEU A 73 26.45 -15.87 -21.30
N ALA A 74 27.15 -16.25 -20.23
CA ALA A 74 26.71 -17.29 -19.30
C ALA A 74 25.41 -16.88 -18.59
N ASP A 75 25.32 -15.65 -18.10
CA ASP A 75 24.13 -15.11 -17.45
C ASP A 75 22.95 -15.04 -18.41
N ARG A 76 23.15 -14.56 -19.64
CA ARG A 76 22.10 -14.53 -20.67
C ARG A 76 21.59 -15.93 -21.01
N ARG A 77 22.45 -16.95 -21.04
CA ARG A 77 22.03 -18.32 -21.34
C ARG A 77 21.28 -18.95 -20.16
N THR A 78 21.67 -18.64 -18.93
CA THR A 78 20.98 -19.04 -17.70
C THR A 78 19.69 -18.23 -17.46
N SER A 79 19.57 -17.06 -18.09
CA SER A 79 18.43 -16.15 -17.96
C SER A 79 17.12 -16.66 -18.58
N ALA A 80 17.04 -17.87 -19.13
CA ALA A 80 15.76 -18.49 -19.50
C ALA A 80 14.78 -18.60 -18.30
N VAL A 81 15.29 -18.51 -17.06
CA VAL A 81 14.51 -18.40 -15.81
C VAL A 81 14.01 -16.96 -15.55
N ARG A 82 14.72 -15.94 -16.05
CA ARG A 82 14.38 -14.52 -15.89
C ARG A 82 13.06 -14.06 -16.55
N PRO A 83 12.62 -14.54 -17.73
CA PRO A 83 11.32 -14.14 -18.27
C PRO A 83 10.15 -14.65 -17.41
N LYS A 84 10.31 -15.79 -16.72
CA LYS A 84 9.30 -16.28 -15.76
C LYS A 84 9.25 -15.39 -14.52
N GLN A 85 10.40 -15.04 -13.96
CA GLN A 85 10.47 -14.10 -12.83
C GLN A 85 9.91 -12.72 -13.17
N ALA A 86 10.14 -12.21 -14.39
CA ALA A 86 9.56 -10.94 -14.83
C ALA A 86 8.03 -11.02 -14.97
N ALA A 87 7.49 -12.15 -15.46
CA ALA A 87 6.05 -12.37 -15.53
C ALA A 87 5.41 -12.47 -14.13
N GLU A 88 6.04 -13.22 -13.21
CA GLU A 88 5.64 -13.34 -11.81
C GLU A 88 5.64 -11.98 -11.11
N GLN A 89 6.66 -11.14 -11.34
CA GLN A 89 6.72 -9.79 -10.79
C GLN A 89 5.59 -8.89 -11.30
N ALA A 90 5.27 -8.97 -12.61
CA ALA A 90 4.14 -8.23 -13.17
C ALA A 90 2.79 -8.69 -12.59
N GLU A 91 2.63 -9.98 -12.29
CA GLU A 91 1.43 -10.50 -11.62
C GLU A 91 1.32 -10.02 -10.18
N LEU A 92 2.43 -10.00 -9.42
CA LEU A 92 2.46 -9.47 -8.06
C LEU A 92 2.05 -7.99 -8.01
N GLU A 93 2.54 -7.18 -8.94
CA GLU A 93 2.15 -5.77 -9.03
C GLU A 93 0.65 -5.61 -9.36
N ARG A 94 0.12 -6.42 -10.29
CA ARG A 94 -1.31 -6.44 -10.61
C ARG A 94 -2.14 -6.83 -9.39
N LEU A 95 -1.72 -7.84 -8.64
CA LEU A 95 -2.40 -8.28 -7.42
C LEU A 95 -2.38 -7.21 -6.33
N ARG A 96 -1.24 -6.54 -6.10
CA ARG A 96 -1.15 -5.41 -5.16
C ARG A 96 -2.08 -4.26 -5.52
N LYS A 97 -2.17 -3.90 -6.81
CA LYS A 97 -3.14 -2.90 -7.29
C LYS A 97 -4.59 -3.32 -7.06
N LYS A 98 -4.90 -4.61 -7.20
CA LYS A 98 -6.26 -5.14 -6.91
C LYS A 98 -6.57 -5.09 -5.41
N VAL A 99 -5.64 -5.50 -4.55
CA VAL A 99 -5.81 -5.43 -3.09
C VAL A 99 -6.10 -4.01 -2.65
N THR A 100 -5.25 -3.05 -3.02
CA THR A 100 -5.44 -1.63 -2.66
C THR A 100 -6.75 -1.04 -3.19
N ARG A 101 -7.22 -1.49 -4.37
CA ARG A 101 -8.53 -1.07 -4.90
C ARG A 101 -9.68 -1.66 -4.07
N LEU A 102 -9.63 -2.95 -3.80
CA LEU A 102 -10.67 -3.66 -3.04
C LEU A 102 -10.76 -3.15 -1.60
N GLU A 103 -9.62 -2.87 -0.97
CA GLU A 103 -9.57 -2.25 0.36
C GLU A 103 -10.26 -0.88 0.38
N LYS A 104 -10.02 -0.03 -0.64
CA LYS A 104 -10.73 1.26 -0.78
C LYS A 104 -12.23 1.07 -0.97
N GLU A 105 -12.65 0.07 -1.74
CA GLU A 105 -14.07 -0.24 -1.94
C GLU A 105 -14.72 -0.74 -0.64
N ASN A 106 -14.04 -1.59 0.12
CA ASN A 106 -14.52 -2.04 1.43
C ASN A 106 -14.61 -0.89 2.42
N ALA A 107 -13.59 -0.03 2.51
CA ALA A 107 -13.64 1.16 3.36
C ALA A 107 -14.83 2.08 3.05
N LYS A 108 -15.19 2.23 1.76
CA LYS A 108 -16.40 2.98 1.36
C LYS A 108 -17.69 2.31 1.81
N LYS A 109 -17.79 0.98 1.68
CA LYS A 109 -18.94 0.21 2.16
C LYS A 109 -19.08 0.31 3.67
N ASP A 110 -17.97 0.17 4.40
CA ASP A 110 -17.95 0.29 5.86
C ASP A 110 -18.36 1.68 6.32
N ALA A 111 -17.90 2.73 5.63
CA ALA A 111 -18.34 4.10 5.89
C ALA A 111 -19.85 4.29 5.63
N ALA A 112 -20.39 3.72 4.55
CA ALA A 112 -21.82 3.76 4.27
C ALA A 112 -22.62 3.02 5.36
N LEU A 113 -22.18 1.84 5.78
CA LEU A 113 -22.79 1.09 6.88
C LEU A 113 -22.73 1.87 8.21
N ALA A 114 -21.63 2.59 8.48
CA ALA A 114 -21.51 3.42 9.67
C ALA A 114 -22.49 4.61 9.65
N VAL A 115 -22.70 5.24 8.48
CA VAL A 115 -23.70 6.31 8.31
C VAL A 115 -25.11 5.76 8.51
N LEU A 116 -25.43 4.61 7.91
CA LEU A 116 -26.73 3.95 8.09
C LEU A 116 -26.96 3.56 9.56
N GLY A 117 -25.95 3.01 10.23
CA GLY A 117 -26.04 2.67 11.66
C GLY A 117 -26.25 3.90 12.55
N LYS A 118 -25.62 5.04 12.22
CA LYS A 118 -25.85 6.32 12.91
C LYS A 118 -27.26 6.85 12.67
N ALA A 119 -27.73 6.84 11.42
CA ALA A 119 -29.08 7.27 11.06
C ALA A 119 -30.16 6.40 11.72
N GLN A 120 -29.94 5.09 11.78
CA GLN A 120 -30.85 4.17 12.46
C GLN A 120 -30.93 4.46 13.95
N ARG A 121 -29.79 4.71 14.62
CA ARG A 121 -29.77 5.09 16.05
C ARG A 121 -30.48 6.41 16.30
N SER A 122 -30.22 7.43 15.47
CA SER A 122 -30.90 8.72 15.62
C SER A 122 -32.40 8.61 15.39
N TRP A 123 -32.82 7.87 14.36
CA TRP A 123 -34.24 7.68 14.06
C TRP A 123 -34.96 6.87 15.15
N LEU A 124 -34.32 5.85 15.71
CA LEU A 124 -34.87 5.13 16.86
C LEU A 124 -34.98 6.05 18.08
N GLY A 125 -33.97 6.88 18.33
CA GLY A 125 -33.97 7.84 19.45
C GLY A 125 -35.08 8.89 19.33
N THR A 126 -35.29 9.46 18.15
CA THR A 126 -36.39 10.40 17.90
C THR A 126 -37.75 9.71 18.02
N ALA A 127 -37.91 8.53 17.42
CA ALA A 127 -39.17 7.77 17.50
C ALA A 127 -39.52 7.35 18.94
N LEU A 128 -38.53 7.00 19.76
CA LEU A 128 -38.73 6.68 21.18
C LEU A 128 -39.07 7.93 22.01
N ARG A 129 -38.45 9.08 21.70
CA ARG A 129 -38.73 10.37 22.34
C ARG A 129 -40.13 10.89 22.03
N GLU A 130 -40.59 10.71 20.79
CA GLU A 130 -41.95 11.05 20.33
C GLU A 130 -43.02 10.17 20.98
N ARG A 131 -42.72 8.90 21.26
CA ARG A 131 -43.61 7.97 21.98
C ARG A 131 -43.68 8.21 23.49
N GLY A 132 -43.07 9.28 24.00
CA GLY A 132 -43.16 9.66 25.42
C GLY A 132 -42.23 8.87 26.36
N LEU A 133 -41.30 8.07 25.84
CA LEU A 133 -40.35 7.27 26.64
C LEU A 133 -39.12 8.09 27.10
N LYS A 134 -39.28 9.40 27.29
CA LYS A 134 -38.20 10.34 27.68
C LYS A 134 -37.44 9.83 28.92
N HIS A 135 -38.17 9.36 29.92
CA HIS A 135 -37.62 8.82 31.18
C HIS A 135 -36.73 7.58 31.02
N ALA A 136 -36.84 6.83 29.92
CA ALA A 136 -36.00 5.68 29.65
C ALA A 136 -34.76 6.05 28.81
N VAL A 137 -34.83 7.12 28.03
CA VAL A 137 -33.77 7.56 27.10
C VAL A 137 -32.84 8.59 27.73
N ASP A 138 -33.38 9.51 28.53
CA ASP A 138 -32.61 10.57 29.18
C ASP A 138 -31.45 10.06 30.06
N PRO A 139 -31.57 8.99 30.89
CA PRO A 139 -30.41 8.49 31.66
C PRO A 139 -29.28 7.94 30.77
N VAL A 140 -29.61 7.39 29.59
CA VAL A 140 -28.60 6.88 28.64
C VAL A 140 -27.89 8.03 27.93
N VAL A 141 -28.61 9.13 27.67
CA VAL A 141 -28.03 10.34 27.08
C VAL A 141 -27.17 11.10 28.10
N ASP A 142 -27.57 11.14 29.38
CA ASP A 142 -26.80 11.75 30.47
C ASP A 142 -25.49 10.98 30.76
N GLU A 143 -25.52 9.65 30.74
CA GLU A 143 -24.31 8.83 30.88
C GLU A 143 -23.34 9.05 29.70
N ALA A 144 -23.85 9.07 28.47
CA ALA A 144 -23.04 9.39 27.29
C ALA A 144 -22.47 10.81 27.32
N PHE A 145 -23.22 11.78 27.85
CA PHE A 145 -22.77 13.16 28.01
C PHE A 145 -21.63 13.27 29.02
N THR A 146 -21.77 12.67 30.21
CA THR A 146 -20.73 12.72 31.26
C THR A 146 -19.42 12.05 30.82
N GLY A 147 -19.50 10.96 30.06
CA GLY A 147 -18.33 10.34 29.44
C GLY A 147 -17.62 11.28 28.47
N LEU A 148 -18.35 11.88 27.54
CA LEU A 148 -17.80 12.81 26.54
C LEU A 148 -17.30 14.12 27.14
N GLU A 149 -17.93 14.63 28.20
CA GLU A 149 -17.51 15.85 28.89
C GLU A 149 -16.11 15.70 29.50
N SER A 150 -15.79 14.54 30.06
CA SER A 150 -14.48 14.26 30.66
C SER A 150 -13.32 14.29 29.66
N GLU A 151 -13.61 14.02 28.38
CA GLU A 151 -12.58 13.89 27.33
C GLU A 151 -12.48 15.12 26.42
N LEU A 152 -13.62 15.77 26.12
CA LEU A 152 -13.73 16.77 25.05
C LEU A 152 -14.25 18.14 25.53
N GLY A 153 -14.65 18.24 26.80
CA GLY A 153 -15.24 19.43 27.39
C GLY A 153 -16.71 19.63 27.04
N THR A 154 -17.39 20.44 27.86
CA THR A 154 -18.85 20.55 27.93
C THR A 154 -19.50 21.01 26.61
N THR A 155 -18.87 21.95 25.89
CA THR A 155 -19.40 22.50 24.63
C THR A 155 -19.39 21.48 23.48
N ALA A 156 -18.37 20.63 23.42
CA ALA A 156 -18.28 19.58 22.40
C ALA A 156 -19.25 18.44 22.71
N ALA A 157 -19.38 18.06 23.99
CA ALA A 157 -20.33 17.07 24.46
C ALA A 157 -21.79 17.47 24.15
N CYS A 158 -22.20 18.71 24.43
CA CYS A 158 -23.57 19.20 24.17
C CYS A 158 -23.95 19.11 22.69
N ARG A 159 -23.03 19.48 21.79
CA ARG A 159 -23.26 19.43 20.34
C ARG A 159 -23.42 17.99 19.82
N LEU A 160 -22.75 17.02 20.46
CA LEU A 160 -22.80 15.60 20.06
C LEU A 160 -24.02 14.87 20.64
N THR A 161 -24.52 15.29 21.81
CA THR A 161 -25.71 14.71 22.44
C THR A 161 -27.02 15.40 22.04
N GLY A 162 -26.94 16.51 21.30
CA GLY A 162 -28.10 17.20 20.72
C GLY A 162 -28.72 18.28 21.64
N GLY A 163 -27.96 18.79 22.61
CA GLY A 163 -28.36 19.94 23.42
C GLY A 163 -28.14 21.26 22.66
N GLU A 164 -29.20 22.08 22.55
CA GLU A 164 -29.16 23.37 21.85
C GLU A 164 -28.65 24.47 22.80
N ALA A 165 -27.54 25.15 22.46
CA ALA A 165 -27.01 26.27 23.25
C ALA A 165 -27.66 27.58 22.76
N GLN A 166 -28.51 28.18 23.57
CA GLN A 166 -29.11 29.49 23.28
C GLN A 166 -28.16 30.62 23.72
N HIS A 167 -27.95 31.59 22.82
CA HIS A 167 -27.17 32.80 23.04
C HIS A 167 -28.17 33.94 23.32
N ASP A 168 -28.37 34.33 24.57
CA ASP A 168 -29.18 35.51 24.89
C ASP A 168 -28.30 36.76 24.81
N SER A 169 -28.41 37.49 23.70
CA SER A 169 -27.88 38.85 23.57
C SER A 169 -28.81 39.83 24.28
N GLY A 170 -28.65 39.94 25.60
CA GLY A 170 -29.30 40.96 26.42
C GLY A 170 -28.49 42.25 26.43
N LEU A 171 -29.02 43.30 25.79
CA LEU A 171 -28.57 44.69 25.91
C LEU A 171 -28.60 45.11 27.40
N ALA A 172 -27.44 45.40 27.98
CA ALA A 172 -27.33 46.12 29.25
C ALA A 172 -26.35 47.28 29.07
N GLU A 173 -26.86 48.48 29.38
CA GLU A 173 -26.17 49.77 29.28
C GLU A 173 -24.84 49.78 30.05
N VAL A 174 -23.82 50.37 29.43
CA VAL A 174 -22.50 50.60 30.01
C VAL A 174 -22.48 51.99 30.65
N PRO A 175 -22.22 52.15 31.97
CA PRO A 175 -21.65 53.38 32.45
C PRO A 175 -20.12 53.31 32.35
N ALA A 176 -19.57 54.37 31.78
CA ALA A 176 -18.15 54.56 31.55
C ALA A 176 -17.40 54.81 32.85
N ALA A 177 -16.39 53.99 33.15
CA ALA A 177 -15.12 54.42 33.74
C ALA A 177 -14.14 53.25 33.87
N GLY A 178 -12.90 53.47 33.41
CA GLY A 178 -11.71 52.95 34.07
C GLY A 178 -11.17 51.61 33.57
N LEU A 179 -10.13 51.71 32.74
CA LEU A 179 -9.15 50.66 32.46
C LEU A 179 -8.64 49.98 33.73
N GLU A 180 -8.65 48.65 33.78
CA GLU A 180 -7.59 47.84 34.40
C GLU A 180 -7.59 46.42 33.80
N LEU A 181 -6.40 45.99 33.39
CA LEU A 181 -6.09 44.64 32.92
C LEU A 181 -6.18 43.66 34.09
N ALA A 182 -7.32 42.99 34.27
CA ALA A 182 -7.45 41.85 35.16
C ALA A 182 -7.29 40.54 34.36
N THR A 183 -6.07 40.01 34.39
CA THR A 183 -5.76 38.64 33.98
C THR A 183 -6.15 37.68 35.09
N SER A 184 -7.40 37.19 35.12
CA SER A 184 -7.73 35.96 35.85
C SER A 184 -9.15 35.49 35.56
N ARG A 185 -9.26 34.18 35.28
CA ARG A 185 -10.35 33.28 35.67
C ARG A 185 -11.54 33.93 36.41
N ASP A 186 -12.68 33.99 35.74
CA ASP A 186 -14.02 33.85 36.33
C ASP A 186 -14.86 33.21 35.21
N ARG A 187 -15.13 31.90 35.17
CA ARG A 187 -15.75 31.02 36.16
C ARG A 187 -17.16 31.47 36.55
N GLU A 188 -17.95 31.93 35.59
CA GLU A 188 -19.40 32.13 35.80
C GLU A 188 -20.24 31.18 34.93
N SER A 189 -20.67 30.12 35.62
CA SER A 189 -22.08 29.70 35.66
C SER A 189 -22.66 29.03 34.41
N CYS A 190 -22.11 27.87 34.05
CA CYS A 190 -22.91 26.83 33.40
C CYS A 190 -23.38 25.86 34.50
N SER A 191 -24.48 26.20 35.18
CA SER A 191 -25.06 25.34 36.22
C SER A 191 -26.07 24.36 35.61
N PRO A 192 -25.83 23.04 35.66
CA PRO A 192 -26.83 22.03 35.33
C PRO A 192 -27.66 21.76 36.58
N GLN A 193 -28.65 22.61 36.89
CA GLN A 193 -29.70 22.20 37.84
C GLN A 193 -30.89 23.17 37.90
N ARG A 194 -32.04 22.73 37.38
CA ARG A 194 -33.31 22.85 38.13
C ARG A 194 -34.36 21.81 37.70
N VAL A 195 -34.16 20.56 38.09
CA VAL A 195 -35.28 19.68 38.48
C VAL A 195 -34.88 18.98 39.78
N ARG A 196 -34.88 19.71 40.89
CA ARG A 196 -34.97 19.05 42.20
C ARG A 196 -36.40 18.55 42.37
N ALA A 197 -36.53 17.23 42.46
CA ALA A 197 -37.70 16.55 42.97
C ALA A 197 -38.17 17.23 44.27
N ARG A 198 -39.42 17.70 44.29
CA ARG A 198 -40.11 18.08 45.52
C ARG A 198 -40.75 16.80 46.08
N SER A 199 -39.96 16.01 46.80
CA SER A 199 -40.45 14.89 47.60
C SER A 199 -41.21 15.41 48.82
N HIS A 200 -42.45 14.92 48.96
CA HIS A 200 -43.26 14.74 50.17
C HIS A 200 -43.11 15.77 51.32
N ARG A 201 -44.07 16.70 51.42
CA ARG A 201 -44.62 17.05 52.73
C ARG A 201 -45.89 16.25 52.93
N ALA A 202 -45.84 15.35 53.91
CA ALA A 202 -46.98 14.63 54.43
C ALA A 202 -48.08 15.62 54.84
N TRP A 203 -49.28 15.36 54.36
CA TRP A 203 -50.52 15.91 54.90
C TRP A 203 -50.96 14.95 56.02
N SER A 204 -51.20 15.44 57.22
CA SER A 204 -51.95 14.74 58.26
C SER A 204 -53.04 15.69 58.78
N PRO A 205 -54.29 15.22 58.92
CA PRO A 205 -55.44 16.05 59.29
C PRO A 205 -55.68 16.06 60.81
N GLY A 206 -56.35 17.11 61.31
CA GLY A 206 -56.90 17.24 62.67
C GLY A 206 -56.52 18.60 63.30
N ALA A 207 -57.42 19.46 63.78
CA ALA A 207 -58.83 19.31 64.18
C ALA A 207 -59.64 20.55 63.78
#